data_AF-A0A7S3WGR0-F1
#
_entry.id   AF-A0A7S3WGR0-F1
#
_cell.length_a   1.000
_cell.length_b   1.000
_cell.length_c   1.000
_cell.angle_alpha   90.00
_cell.angle_beta   90.00
_cell.angle_gamma   90.00
#
_symmetry.space_group_name_H-M   'P 1'
#
loop_
_entity.id
_entity.type
_entity.pdbx_description
1 polymer ?
#
loop_
_entity_poly.entity_id
_entity_poly.type
_entity_poly.pdbx_seq_one_letter_code
_entity_poly.pdbx_strand_id
1 'polypeptide(L)'
;ARSAVSSTVMAISTSATLPTPLNADVVAFCPESGLHHVLACGCYELDNTQQPARRHGRLALAFVDRAGRQLVETSAVEGIGVLDCSWLQTSRLLLSAATAACDTRIYQVHKGADGTATLAEEACATMPCADAGDACMALDWSADASRVAVTSTAGRVYLGESG
;
A
#
# COMPACT_ATOMS: atom_id res chain seq x y z
N ALA A 1 8.76 -34.61 36.08
CA ALA A 1 8.03 -33.33 36.08
C ALA A 1 7.88 -32.87 34.63
N ARG A 2 6.64 -32.85 34.09
CA ARG A 2 6.38 -32.32 32.74
C ARG A 2 6.13 -30.81 32.89
N SER A 3 7.00 -30.00 32.30
CA SER A 3 6.83 -28.55 32.23
C SER A 3 5.61 -28.25 31.36
N ALA A 4 4.60 -27.61 31.94
CA ALA A 4 3.44 -27.15 31.20
C ALA A 4 3.85 -25.93 30.35
N VAL A 5 3.87 -26.10 29.03
CA VAL A 5 4.00 -24.99 28.09
C VAL A 5 2.70 -24.18 28.19
N SER A 6 2.77 -23.01 28.82
CA SER A 6 1.69 -22.03 28.81
C SER A 6 1.60 -21.47 27.40
N SER A 7 0.72 -22.03 26.57
CA SER A 7 0.36 -21.42 25.29
C SER A 7 -0.52 -20.21 25.57
N THR A 8 0.10 -19.04 25.73
CA THR A 8 -0.65 -17.77 25.79
C THR A 8 -1.30 -17.57 24.43
N VAL A 9 -2.63 -17.73 24.39
CA VAL A 9 -3.42 -17.47 23.18
C VAL A 9 -3.35 -15.97 22.90
N MET A 10 -2.90 -15.60 21.70
CA MET A 10 -2.94 -14.20 21.25
C MET A 10 -4.40 -13.81 21.02
N ALA A 11 -4.93 -12.92 21.86
CA ALA A 11 -6.25 -12.33 21.67
C ALA A 11 -6.13 -11.07 20.80
N ILE A 12 -6.98 -10.97 19.78
CA ILE A 12 -7.05 -9.81 18.87
C ILE A 12 -8.46 -9.22 18.99
N SER A 13 -8.54 -7.90 19.12
CA SER A 13 -9.80 -7.15 19.18
C SER A 13 -9.71 -5.88 18.35
N THR A 14 -10.82 -5.47 17.76
CA THR A 14 -10.91 -4.18 17.06
C THR A 14 -10.75 -3.02 18.03
N SER A 15 -9.75 -2.17 17.83
CA SER A 15 -9.53 -0.95 18.62
C SER A 15 -10.09 0.31 17.97
N ALA A 16 -10.10 0.35 16.63
CA ALA A 16 -10.56 1.48 15.82
C ALA A 16 -11.02 1.02 14.44
N THR A 17 -11.89 1.80 13.81
CA THR A 17 -12.35 1.59 12.43
C THR A 17 -12.35 2.94 11.71
N LEU A 18 -11.89 2.95 10.46
CA LEU A 18 -11.98 4.10 9.55
C LEU A 18 -12.82 3.69 8.34
N PRO A 19 -13.96 4.35 8.06
CA PRO A 19 -14.68 4.13 6.82
C PRO A 19 -13.86 4.67 5.64
N THR A 20 -13.74 3.88 4.57
CA THR A 20 -13.10 4.29 3.32
C THR A 20 -14.15 4.66 2.26
N PRO A 21 -13.87 5.63 1.37
CA PRO A 21 -14.82 6.01 0.31
C PRO A 21 -15.06 4.94 -0.75
N LEU A 22 -14.11 4.01 -0.90
CA LEU A 22 -14.08 2.89 -1.83
C LEU A 22 -13.70 1.61 -1.07
N ASN A 23 -13.83 0.44 -1.69
CA ASN A 23 -13.40 -0.81 -1.06
C ASN A 23 -11.89 -0.77 -0.75
N ALA A 24 -11.54 -0.92 0.53
CA ALA A 24 -10.17 -1.06 0.98
C ALA A 24 -9.68 -2.48 0.67
N ASP A 25 -8.64 -2.59 -0.16
CA ASP A 25 -8.14 -3.88 -0.67
C ASP A 25 -6.82 -4.27 0.00
N VAL A 26 -5.93 -3.30 0.18
CA VAL A 26 -4.59 -3.51 0.75
C VAL A 26 -4.30 -2.50 1.85
N VAL A 27 -3.62 -2.96 2.90
CA VAL A 27 -3.05 -2.10 3.95
C VAL A 27 -1.61 -2.50 4.25
N ALA A 28 -0.77 -1.52 4.57
CA ALA A 28 0.61 -1.77 4.97
C ALA A 28 1.08 -0.74 6.01
N PHE A 29 1.54 -1.19 7.17
CA PHE A 29 2.15 -0.30 8.17
C PHE A 29 3.53 0.18 7.71
N CYS A 30 3.82 1.46 7.95
CA CYS A 30 5.10 2.04 7.64
C CYS A 30 6.20 1.48 8.57
N PRO A 31 7.29 0.91 8.03
CA PRO A 31 8.38 0.35 8.83
C PRO A 31 9.35 1.41 9.38
N GLU A 32 9.20 2.68 8.97
CA GLU A 32 10.11 3.78 9.32
C GLU A 32 10.05 4.15 10.79
N SER A 33 11.23 4.32 11.41
CA SER A 33 11.32 4.68 12.82
C SER A 33 10.61 6.00 13.11
N GLY A 34 9.71 5.96 14.10
CA GLY A 34 8.85 7.09 14.45
C GLY A 34 7.68 7.34 13.50
N LEU A 35 7.39 6.42 12.58
CA LEU A 35 6.20 6.39 11.72
C LEU A 35 5.46 5.05 11.77
N HIS A 36 5.76 4.16 12.73
CA HIS A 36 5.09 2.85 12.88
C HIS A 36 3.58 2.94 13.13
N HIS A 37 3.09 4.13 13.51
CA HIS A 37 1.67 4.43 13.66
C HIS A 37 1.00 4.83 12.33
N VAL A 38 1.75 5.03 11.26
CA VAL A 38 1.24 5.35 9.91
C VAL A 38 1.04 4.05 9.13
N LEU A 39 -0.07 3.98 8.39
CA LEU A 39 -0.35 2.91 7.44
C LEU A 39 -0.78 3.47 6.09
N ALA A 40 -0.41 2.77 5.03
CA ALA A 40 -0.97 2.94 3.70
C ALA A 40 -2.25 2.13 3.57
N CYS A 41 -3.22 2.65 2.84
CA CYS A 41 -4.46 1.97 2.48
C CYS A 41 -4.71 2.17 0.98
N GLY A 42 -4.62 1.10 0.21
CA GLY A 42 -4.98 1.07 -1.20
C GLY A 42 -6.43 0.65 -1.36
N CYS A 43 -7.16 1.39 -2.19
CA CYS A 43 -8.56 1.13 -2.46
C CYS A 43 -8.82 1.03 -3.96
N TYR A 44 -9.85 0.26 -4.33
CA TYR A 44 -10.41 0.29 -5.68
C TYR A 44 -11.89 -0.09 -5.71
N GLU A 45 -12.57 0.33 -6.77
CA GLU A 45 -13.87 -0.20 -7.18
C GLU A 45 -13.84 -0.51 -8.68
N LEU A 46 -14.66 -1.47 -9.09
CA LEU A 46 -14.85 -1.81 -10.50
C LEU A 46 -16.08 -1.09 -11.04
N ASP A 47 -15.86 -0.12 -11.93
CA ASP A 47 -16.91 0.55 -12.68
C ASP A 47 -17.37 -0.33 -13.85
N ASN A 48 -18.43 -1.09 -13.61
CA ASN A 48 -19.08 -1.95 -14.60
C ASN A 48 -20.00 -1.18 -15.57
N THR A 49 -20.15 0.14 -15.40
CA THR A 49 -20.95 0.96 -16.32
C THR A 49 -20.19 1.34 -17.58
N GLN A 50 -18.85 1.26 -17.53
CA GLN A 50 -17.97 1.49 -18.66
C GLN A 50 -17.65 0.20 -19.41
N GLN A 51 -17.41 0.31 -20.72
CA GLN A 51 -16.96 -0.80 -21.57
C GLN A 51 -15.66 -0.40 -22.29
N PRO A 52 -14.50 -1.05 -21.99
CA PRO A 52 -14.33 -2.08 -20.97
C PRO A 52 -14.50 -1.50 -19.55
N ALA A 53 -14.85 -2.36 -18.60
CA ALA A 53 -14.95 -1.98 -17.19
C ALA A 53 -13.62 -1.40 -16.71
N ARG A 54 -13.67 -0.33 -15.93
CA ARG A 54 -12.47 0.34 -15.41
C ARG A 54 -12.43 0.24 -13.89
N ARG A 55 -11.23 0.04 -13.35
CA ARG A 55 -11.01 0.19 -11.91
C ARG A 55 -10.53 1.60 -11.61
N HIS A 56 -11.29 2.32 -10.80
CA HIS A 56 -10.83 3.56 -10.17
C HIS A 56 -10.53 3.29 -8.70
N GLY A 57 -9.77 4.17 -8.08
CA GLY A 57 -9.30 3.94 -6.72
C GLY A 57 -8.51 5.10 -6.17
N ARG A 58 -7.80 4.80 -5.08
CA ARG A 58 -6.95 5.76 -4.38
C ARG A 58 -5.91 5.06 -3.53
N LEU A 59 -4.83 5.78 -3.26
CA LEU A 59 -3.82 5.43 -2.27
C LEU A 59 -3.85 6.45 -1.15
N ALA A 60 -4.23 6.03 0.06
CA ALA A 60 -4.31 6.90 1.23
C ALA A 60 -3.22 6.57 2.25
N LEU A 61 -2.80 7.58 3.02
CA LEU A 61 -2.12 7.39 4.29
C LEU A 61 -3.09 7.70 5.41
N ALA A 62 -3.09 6.84 6.43
CA ALA A 62 -3.77 7.06 7.69
C ALA A 62 -2.80 6.86 8.84
N PHE A 63 -3.11 7.43 10.00
CA PHE A 63 -2.38 7.15 11.23
C PHE A 63 -3.30 6.66 12.33
N VAL A 64 -2.72 5.81 13.17
CA VAL A 64 -3.25 5.44 14.47
C VAL A 64 -2.87 6.57 15.45
N ASP A 65 -3.86 7.17 16.10
CA ASP A 65 -3.60 8.21 17.10
C ASP A 65 -2.69 7.69 18.23
N ARG A 66 -2.04 8.60 18.97
CA ARG A 66 -1.13 8.22 20.06
C ARG A 66 -1.78 7.36 21.15
N ALA A 67 -3.11 7.40 21.25
CA ALA A 67 -3.87 6.59 22.19
C ALA A 67 -4.21 5.19 21.67
N GLY A 68 -3.97 4.89 20.39
CA GLY A 68 -4.31 3.62 19.75
C GLY A 68 -5.81 3.44 19.48
N ARG A 69 -6.60 4.51 19.57
CA ARG A 69 -8.07 4.45 19.63
C ARG A 69 -8.75 5.06 18.40
N GLN A 70 -8.01 5.78 17.57
CA GLN A 70 -8.57 6.37 16.35
C GLN A 70 -7.66 6.12 15.17
N LEU A 71 -8.29 5.95 14.02
CA LEU A 71 -7.66 5.95 12.71
C LEU A 71 -8.09 7.23 12.00
N VAL A 72 -7.11 8.00 11.52
CA VAL A 72 -7.35 9.29 10.85
C VAL A 72 -6.56 9.32 9.56
N GLU A 73 -7.23 9.57 8.46
CA GLU A 73 -6.60 9.79 7.15
C GLU A 73 -5.88 11.15 7.11
N THR A 74 -4.65 11.19 6.57
CA THR A 74 -3.86 12.42 6.44
C THR A 74 -3.75 12.94 5.02
N SER A 75 -3.68 12.03 4.05
CA SER A 75 -3.52 12.38 2.65
C SER A 75 -3.96 11.23 1.76
N ALA A 76 -4.37 11.53 0.54
CA ALA A 76 -4.60 10.52 -0.48
C ALA A 76 -4.29 11.03 -1.87
N VAL A 77 -3.95 10.10 -2.75
CA VAL A 77 -3.84 10.29 -4.20
C VAL A 77 -4.99 9.57 -4.86
N GLU A 78 -5.83 10.31 -5.56
CA GLU A 78 -7.04 9.79 -6.23
C GLU A 78 -6.74 9.32 -7.65
N GLY A 79 -7.60 8.44 -8.17
CA GLY A 79 -7.81 8.23 -9.60
C GLY A 79 -7.61 6.79 -10.08
N ILE A 80 -6.68 6.04 -9.50
CA ILE A 80 -6.32 4.70 -10.00
C ILE A 80 -6.52 3.65 -8.91
N GLY A 81 -7.15 2.53 -9.29
CA GLY A 81 -7.27 1.34 -8.44
C GLY A 81 -5.91 0.86 -7.95
N VAL A 82 -5.77 0.69 -6.63
CA VAL A 82 -4.58 0.09 -6.01
C VAL A 82 -4.94 -1.29 -5.48
N LEU A 83 -4.19 -2.30 -5.90
CA LEU A 83 -4.42 -3.71 -5.55
C LEU A 83 -3.38 -4.23 -4.55
N ASP A 84 -2.18 -3.63 -4.55
CA ASP A 84 -1.16 -3.92 -3.55
C ASP A 84 -0.27 -2.69 -3.33
N CYS A 85 0.37 -2.60 -2.17
CA CYS A 85 1.33 -1.55 -1.88
C CYS A 85 2.42 -2.04 -0.92
N SER A 86 3.63 -1.51 -1.07
CA SER A 86 4.76 -1.87 -0.21
C SER A 86 5.68 -0.67 0.03
N TRP A 87 6.14 -0.56 1.27
CA TRP A 87 7.05 0.48 1.72
C TRP A 87 8.48 0.15 1.32
N LEU A 88 9.23 1.15 0.84
CA LEU A 88 10.67 1.03 0.62
C LEU A 88 11.41 2.02 1.52
N GLN A 89 12.35 1.48 2.29
CA GLN A 89 13.24 2.26 3.13
C GLN A 89 14.60 2.37 2.46
N THR A 90 14.76 3.40 1.64
CA THR A 90 16.04 3.77 1.05
C THR A 90 16.60 4.98 1.81
N SER A 91 17.42 5.82 1.16
CA SER A 91 17.71 7.16 1.68
C SER A 91 16.47 8.06 1.77
N ARG A 92 15.38 7.67 1.10
CA ARG A 92 14.06 8.30 1.12
C ARG A 92 13.00 7.30 1.57
N LEU A 93 11.95 7.81 2.21
CA LEU A 93 10.73 7.03 2.48
C LEU A 93 9.86 7.03 1.23
N LEU A 94 9.66 5.85 0.66
CA LEU A 94 8.89 5.65 -0.56
C LEU A 94 7.78 4.64 -0.32
N LEU A 95 6.69 4.78 -1.07
CA LEU A 95 5.58 3.85 -1.10
C LEU A 95 5.33 3.43 -2.55
N SER A 96 5.45 2.13 -2.82
CA SER A 96 5.13 1.55 -4.12
C SER A 96 3.69 1.02 -4.14
N ALA A 97 3.05 1.04 -5.30
CA ALA A 97 1.70 0.54 -5.50
C ALA A 97 1.58 -0.23 -6.83
N ALA A 98 0.95 -1.41 -6.80
CA ALA A 98 0.51 -2.14 -7.99
C ALA A 98 -0.87 -1.64 -8.39
N THR A 99 -1.01 -1.20 -9.65
CA THR A 99 -2.18 -0.42 -10.04
C THR A 99 -3.02 -1.06 -11.16
N ALA A 100 -4.26 -0.62 -11.23
CA ALA A 100 -5.17 -0.89 -12.34
C ALA A 100 -4.81 -0.19 -13.67
N ALA A 101 -3.78 0.66 -13.68
CA ALA A 101 -3.23 1.21 -14.91
C ALA A 101 -2.20 0.28 -15.57
N CYS A 102 -2.09 -0.96 -15.09
CA CYS A 102 -1.10 -1.94 -15.54
C CYS A 102 0.34 -1.43 -15.34
N ASP A 103 0.56 -0.72 -14.23
CA ASP A 103 1.86 -0.21 -13.83
C ASP A 103 2.11 -0.42 -12.32
N THR A 104 3.37 -0.29 -11.94
CA THR A 104 3.79 -0.05 -10.56
C THR A 104 4.21 1.40 -10.42
N ARG A 105 3.67 2.11 -9.46
CA ARG A 105 4.00 3.52 -9.18
C ARG A 105 4.73 3.64 -7.86
N ILE A 106 5.69 4.55 -7.80
CA ILE A 106 6.46 4.85 -6.59
C ILE A 106 6.19 6.29 -6.21
N TYR A 107 5.69 6.50 -5.00
CA TYR A 107 5.39 7.80 -4.43
C TYR A 107 6.40 8.14 -3.36
N GLN A 108 6.82 9.40 -3.32
CA GLN A 108 7.56 9.91 -2.19
C GLN A 108 6.62 10.21 -1.03
N VAL A 109 7.04 9.88 0.19
CA VAL A 109 6.32 10.21 1.41
C VAL A 109 7.09 11.29 2.17
N HIS A 110 6.40 12.38 2.50
CA HIS A 110 6.96 13.50 3.23
C HIS A 110 6.60 13.37 4.72
N LYS A 111 7.62 13.39 5.57
CA LYS A 111 7.45 13.33 7.03
C LYS A 111 7.12 14.72 7.58
N GLY A 112 5.99 14.85 8.25
CA GLY A 112 5.59 16.05 8.98
C GLY A 112 6.37 16.19 10.29
N ALA A 113 6.58 17.42 10.73
CA ALA A 113 7.27 17.72 11.99
C ALA A 113 6.49 17.24 13.24
N ASP A 114 5.17 17.08 13.10
CA ASP A 114 4.25 16.57 14.13
C ASP A 114 4.17 15.04 14.19
N GLY A 115 4.94 14.34 13.34
CA GLY A 115 4.90 12.88 13.21
C GLY A 115 3.80 12.36 12.28
N THR A 116 3.15 13.24 11.52
CA THR A 116 2.29 12.83 10.39
C THR A 116 3.13 12.51 9.16
N ALA A 117 2.47 11.97 8.14
CA ALA A 117 3.07 11.74 6.83
C ALA A 117 2.06 12.08 5.72
N THR A 118 2.56 12.62 4.61
CA THR A 118 1.77 12.92 3.42
C THR A 118 2.39 12.28 2.18
N LEU A 119 1.54 11.83 1.26
CA LEU A 119 1.95 11.36 -0.06
C LEU A 119 2.19 12.55 -1.00
N ALA A 120 3.23 12.46 -1.83
CA ALA A 120 3.35 13.31 -3.01
C ALA A 120 2.18 13.03 -3.98
N GLU A 121 1.62 14.08 -4.57
CA GLU A 121 0.49 13.96 -5.50
C GLU A 121 0.86 13.18 -6.77
N GLU A 122 2.11 13.33 -7.23
CA GLU A 122 2.65 12.65 -8.40
C GLU A 122 3.63 11.54 -8.02
N ALA A 123 3.60 10.45 -8.77
CA ALA A 123 4.58 9.39 -8.63
C ALA A 123 5.96 9.88 -9.12
N CYS A 124 7.01 9.61 -8.36
CA CYS A 124 8.37 9.96 -8.73
C CYS A 124 9.03 8.92 -9.66
N ALA A 125 8.44 7.72 -9.77
CA ALA A 125 8.82 6.70 -10.74
C ALA A 125 7.64 5.78 -11.07
N THR A 126 7.68 5.20 -12.26
CA THR A 126 6.68 4.25 -12.74
C THR A 126 7.37 3.12 -13.52
N MET A 127 6.95 1.88 -13.29
CA MET A 127 7.33 0.72 -14.09
C MET A 127 6.08 0.16 -14.79
N PRO A 128 6.00 0.18 -16.13
CA PRO A 128 4.90 -0.44 -16.85
C PRO A 128 4.99 -1.97 -16.83
N CYS A 129 3.86 -2.65 -16.60
CA CYS A 129 3.70 -4.09 -16.77
C CYS A 129 3.13 -4.35 -18.20
N ALA A 130 3.98 -4.53 -19.22
CA ALA A 130 3.50 -4.78 -20.59
C ALA A 130 2.65 -6.06 -20.68
N ASP A 131 1.53 -6.03 -21.41
CA ASP A 131 0.62 -7.18 -21.56
C ASP A 131 0.07 -7.74 -20.22
N ALA A 132 -0.15 -6.88 -19.22
CA ALA A 132 -0.65 -7.25 -17.89
C ALA A 132 -2.12 -7.69 -17.83
N GLY A 133 -2.85 -7.55 -18.93
CA GLY A 133 -4.31 -7.65 -18.93
C GLY A 133 -4.92 -6.35 -18.39
N ASP A 134 -5.67 -6.45 -17.29
CA ASP A 134 -6.47 -5.36 -16.73
C ASP A 134 -5.82 -4.65 -15.53
N ALA A 135 -4.87 -5.30 -14.84
CA ALA A 135 -4.19 -4.71 -13.67
C ALA A 135 -2.88 -5.45 -13.31
N CYS A 136 -1.97 -4.73 -12.64
CA CYS A 136 -0.96 -5.36 -11.77
C CYS A 136 -1.59 -5.58 -10.38
N MET A 137 -1.35 -6.73 -9.76
CA MET A 137 -2.14 -7.24 -8.62
C MET A 137 -1.38 -7.27 -7.30
N ALA A 138 -0.14 -7.74 -7.30
CA ALA A 138 0.68 -7.89 -6.11
C ALA A 138 2.11 -7.48 -6.47
N LEU A 139 2.85 -6.94 -5.50
CA LEU A 139 4.25 -6.60 -5.66
C LEU A 139 5.06 -6.98 -4.43
N ASP A 140 6.35 -7.24 -4.63
CA ASP A 140 7.30 -7.41 -3.55
C ASP A 140 8.67 -6.88 -3.97
N TRP A 141 9.42 -6.35 -3.02
CA TRP A 141 10.75 -5.83 -3.25
C TRP A 141 11.80 -6.82 -2.75
N SER A 142 12.91 -6.93 -3.48
CA SER A 142 14.08 -7.61 -2.95
C SER A 142 14.54 -6.95 -1.65
N ALA A 143 15.18 -7.72 -0.76
CA ALA A 143 15.59 -7.22 0.56
C ALA A 143 16.54 -6.00 0.50
N ASP A 144 17.28 -5.85 -0.60
CA ASP A 144 18.16 -4.71 -0.88
C ASP A 144 17.46 -3.55 -1.62
N ALA A 145 16.14 -3.66 -1.83
CA ALA A 145 15.30 -2.74 -2.60
C ALA A 145 15.75 -2.47 -4.04
N SER A 146 16.67 -3.29 -4.59
CA SER A 146 17.20 -3.11 -5.95
C SER A 146 16.25 -3.61 -7.04
N ARG A 147 15.31 -4.49 -6.68
CA ARG A 147 14.42 -5.18 -7.62
C ARG A 147 13.00 -5.25 -7.08
N VAL A 148 12.04 -5.18 -8.00
CA VAL A 148 10.61 -5.35 -7.69
C VAL A 148 10.04 -6.48 -8.54
N ALA A 149 9.40 -7.45 -7.90
CA ALA A 149 8.59 -8.46 -8.58
C ALA A 149 7.13 -8.02 -8.54
N VAL A 150 6.40 -8.16 -9.65
CA VAL A 150 5.01 -7.72 -9.75
C VAL A 150 4.20 -8.77 -10.51
N THR A 151 3.00 -9.11 -10.04
CA THR A 151 2.10 -10.04 -10.75
C THR A 151 0.98 -9.31 -11.47
N SER A 152 0.36 -9.93 -12.48
CA SER A 152 -0.78 -9.32 -13.19
C SER A 152 -1.95 -10.26 -13.43
N THR A 153 -3.08 -9.68 -13.82
CA THR A 153 -4.30 -10.41 -14.21
C THR A 153 -4.11 -11.29 -15.46
N ALA A 154 -3.06 -11.07 -16.26
CA ALA A 154 -2.70 -11.94 -17.38
C ALA A 154 -1.93 -13.20 -16.95
N GLY A 155 -1.76 -13.45 -15.65
CA GLY A 155 -1.02 -14.60 -15.14
C GLY A 155 0.50 -14.50 -15.36
N ARG A 156 1.03 -13.27 -15.34
CA ARG A 156 2.46 -12.98 -15.58
C ARG A 156 3.12 -12.43 -14.32
N VAL A 157 4.44 -12.62 -14.25
CA VAL A 157 5.31 -11.97 -13.27
C VAL A 157 6.31 -11.09 -14.02
N TYR A 158 6.44 -9.86 -13.55
CA TYR A 158 7.34 -8.84 -14.05
C TYR A 158 8.45 -8.63 -13.03
N LEU A 159 9.66 -8.39 -13.51
CA LEU A 159 10.79 -8.00 -12.69
C LEU A 159 11.27 -6.63 -13.15
N GLY A 160 11.24 -5.66 -12.24
CA GLY A 160 11.85 -4.35 -12.40
C GLY A 160 13.14 -4.24 -11.62
N GLU A 161 14.00 -3.31 -12.05
CA GLU A 161 15.22 -2.92 -11.35
C GLU A 161 15.14 -1.44 -11.01
N SER A 162 15.52 -1.06 -9.79
CA SER A 162 15.70 0.34 -9.41
C SER A 162 17.13 0.76 -9.78
N GLY A 163 17.25 1.79 -10.64
CA GLY A 163 18.54 2.37 -11.03
C GLY A 163 19.17 3.27 -9.97
#